data_AF-A0A662CIX0-F1
#
_entry.id   AF-A0A662CIX0-F1
#
_cell.length_a   1.000
_cell.length_b   1.000
_cell.length_c   1.000
_cell.angle_alpha   90.00
_cell.angle_beta   90.00
_cell.angle_gamma   90.00
#
_symmetry.space_group_name_H-M   'P 1'
#
loop_
_entity.id
_entity.type
_entity.pdbx_description
1 polymer ?
#
loop_
_entity_poly.entity_id
_entity_poly.type
_entity_poly.pdbx_seq_one_letter_code
_entity_poly.pdbx_strand_id
1 'polypeptide(L)' 'KEGQDNPFLEMIASDPAFGLKKEELESILDPRRFTGRAPQQVEEFLEEELYPALEPYRDKLNLKSQVRV' A
#
# COMPACT_ATOMS: atom_id res chain seq x y z
N LYS A 1 0.87 11.84 -17.30
CA LYS A 1 1.94 12.59 -16.60
C LYS A 1 2.85 11.56 -16.00
N GLU A 2 4.11 11.50 -16.44
CA GLU A 2 5.12 10.67 -15.78
C GLU A 2 5.76 11.53 -14.68
N GLY A 3 5.87 10.97 -13.47
CA GLY A 3 6.56 11.65 -12.37
C GLY A 3 8.05 11.70 -12.65
N GLN A 4 8.68 12.85 -12.39
CA GLN A 4 10.14 12.97 -12.39
C GLN A 4 10.71 12.45 -11.06
N ASP A 5 12.01 12.16 -11.04
CA ASP A 5 12.71 11.76 -9.83
C ASP A 5 12.62 12.84 -8.73
N ASN A 6 12.43 12.41 -7.48
CA ASN A 6 12.38 13.30 -6.32
C ASN A 6 13.78 13.42 -5.68
N PRO A 7 14.46 14.58 -5.76
CA PRO A 7 15.84 14.74 -5.28
C PRO A 7 15.94 14.95 -3.75
N PHE A 8 14.84 14.81 -3.00
CA PHE A 8 14.80 15.16 -1.59
C PHE A 8 15.85 14.41 -0.75
N LEU A 9 16.06 13.12 -1.01
CA LEU A 9 17.03 12.33 -0.25
C LEU A 9 18.47 12.76 -0.54
N GLU A 10 18.76 13.12 -1.80
CA GLU A 10 20.04 13.69 -2.23
C GLU A 10 20.29 15.03 -1.54
N MET A 11 19.27 15.87 -1.40
CA MET A 11 19.37 17.17 -0.72
C MET A 11 19.71 16.99 0.76
N ILE A 12 19.02 16.09 1.47
CA ILE A 12 19.27 15.82 2.90
C ILE A 12 20.67 15.22 3.11
N ALA A 13 21.08 14.26 2.29
CA ALA A 13 22.41 13.64 2.40
C ALA A 13 23.55 14.61 2.06
N SER A 14 23.29 15.65 1.26
CA SER A 14 24.27 16.67 0.89
C SER A 14 24.38 17.81 1.90
N ASP A 15 23.46 17.93 2.86
CA ASP A 15 23.44 18.99 3.86
C ASP A 15 24.13 18.53 5.17
N PRO A 16 25.29 19.12 5.53
CA PRO A 16 26.03 18.77 6.74
C PRO A 16 25.24 18.93 8.04
N ALA A 17 24.18 19.73 8.07
CA ALA A 17 23.34 19.93 9.25
C ALA A 17 22.62 18.65 9.70
N PHE A 18 22.33 17.74 8.76
CA PHE A 18 21.68 16.46 9.06
C PHE A 18 22.69 15.38 9.46
N GLY A 19 23.90 15.41 8.88
CA GLY A 19 24.96 14.45 9.22
C GLY A 19 24.60 12.99 8.90
N LEU A 20 23.69 12.75 7.96
CA LEU A 20 23.20 11.42 7.56
C LEU A 20 23.71 11.07 6.16
N LYS A 21 24.05 9.79 5.94
CA LYS A 21 24.36 9.26 4.61
C LYS A 21 23.11 8.81 3.87
N LYS A 22 23.16 8.83 2.54
CA LYS A 22 22.04 8.39 1.69
C LYS A 22 21.63 6.94 1.98
N GLU A 23 22.59 6.05 2.22
CA GLU A 23 22.33 4.64 2.52
C GLU A 23 21.58 4.45 3.85
N GLU A 24 21.82 5.31 4.83
CA GLU A 24 21.11 5.30 6.12
C GLU A 24 19.65 5.73 5.92
N LEU A 25 19.41 6.75 5.09
CA LEU A 25 18.06 7.20 4.72
C LEU A 25 17.30 6.12 3.93
N GLU A 26 17.93 5.49 2.95
CA GLU A 26 17.29 4.43 2.16
C GLU A 26 16.92 3.21 3.02
N SER A 27 17.74 2.86 4.02
CA SER A 27 17.48 1.71 4.90
C SER A 27 16.20 1.84 5.74
N ILE A 28 15.76 3.07 6.02
CA ILE A 28 14.55 3.34 6.82
C ILE A 28 13.30 3.54 5.96
N LEU A 29 13.46 3.71 4.64
CA LEU A 29 12.38 4.04 3.69
C LEU A 29 11.70 2.82 3.07
N ASP A 30 11.76 1.65 3.70
CA ASP A 30 10.96 0.50 3.27
C ASP A 30 9.46 0.84 3.36
N PRO A 31 8.73 1.00 2.23
CA PRO A 31 7.35 1.46 2.23
C PRO A 31 6.41 0.57 3.05
N ARG A 32 6.74 -0.72 3.18
CA ARG A 32 5.96 -1.70 3.95
C ARG A 32 5.92 -1.36 5.44
N ARG A 33 6.88 -0.61 5.94
CA ARG A 33 6.92 -0.15 7.35
C ARG A 33 5.95 1.02 7.60
N PHE A 34 5.45 1.65 6.55
CA PHE A 34 4.58 2.83 6.61
C PHE A 34 3.11 2.53 6.32
N THR A 35 2.73 1.27 6.16
CA THR A 35 1.34 0.85 5.90
C THR A 35 0.53 0.56 7.17
N GLY A 36 1.14 0.71 8.36
CA GLY A 36 0.47 0.53 9.64
C GLY A 36 -0.18 -0.85 9.77
N ARG A 37 -1.45 -0.88 10.21
CA ARG A 37 -2.26 -2.11 10.32
C ARG A 37 -3.07 -2.44 9.06
N ALA A 38 -2.83 -1.77 7.93
CA ALA A 38 -3.64 -1.97 6.72
C ALA A 38 -3.77 -3.45 6.30
N PRO A 39 -2.71 -4.29 6.34
CA PRO A 39 -2.84 -5.71 6.01
C PRO A 39 -3.81 -6.43 6.95
N GLN A 40 -3.64 -6.27 8.27
CA GLN A 40 -4.49 -6.93 9.27
C GLN A 40 -5.92 -6.42 9.21
N GLN A 41 -6.13 -5.13 8.99
CA GLN A 41 -7.46 -4.54 8.84
C GLN A 41 -8.21 -5.13 7.64
N VAL A 42 -7.50 -5.37 6.53
CA VAL A 42 -8.09 -5.99 5.35
C VAL A 42 -8.41 -7.47 5.63
N GLU A 43 -7.50 -8.21 6.26
CA GLU A 43 -7.74 -9.60 6.64
C GLU A 43 -8.95 -9.73 7.59
N GLU A 44 -8.98 -8.94 8.67
CA GLU A 44 -10.08 -8.88 9.65
C GLU A 44 -11.42 -8.57 8.95
N PHE A 45 -11.47 -7.54 8.11
CA PHE A 45 -12.69 -7.17 7.38
C PHE A 45 -13.17 -8.27 6.43
N LEU A 46 -12.25 -8.90 5.69
CA LEU A 46 -12.59 -9.98 4.77
C LEU A 46 -13.22 -11.16 5.51
N GLU A 47 -12.60 -11.58 6.62
CA GLU A 47 -13.01 -12.76 7.39
C GLU A 47 -14.25 -12.52 8.24
N GLU A 48 -14.33 -11.40 8.95
CA GLU A 48 -15.36 -11.16 9.96
C GLU A 48 -16.63 -10.51 9.38
N GLU A 49 -16.50 -9.73 8.30
CA GLU A 49 -17.62 -8.98 7.72
C GLU A 49 -17.98 -9.44 6.32
N LEU A 50 -17.03 -9.42 5.38
CA LEU A 50 -17.32 -9.61 3.96
C LEU A 50 -17.78 -11.05 3.64
N TYR A 51 -16.99 -12.05 4.00
CA TYR A 51 -17.32 -13.44 3.67
C TYR A 51 -18.63 -13.91 4.31
N PRO A 52 -18.92 -13.62 5.60
CA PRO A 52 -20.23 -13.91 6.18
C PRO A 52 -21.38 -13.22 5.46
N ALA A 53 -21.21 -11.96 5.05
CA ALA A 53 -22.23 -11.23 4.31
C ALA A 53 -22.49 -11.81 2.91
N LEU A 54 -21.49 -12.44 2.28
CA LEU A 54 -21.59 -13.03 0.95
C LEU A 54 -22.08 -14.49 0.94
N GLU A 55 -22.03 -15.20 2.07
CA GLU A 55 -22.42 -16.62 2.14
C GLU A 55 -23.84 -16.92 1.58
N PRO A 56 -24.89 -16.11 1.84
CA PRO A 56 -26.21 -16.34 1.25
C PRO A 56 -26.27 -16.25 -0.28
N TYR A 57 -25.22 -15.69 -0.91
CA TYR A 57 -25.12 -15.48 -2.34
C TYR A 57 -24.06 -16.36 -3.01
N ARG A 58 -23.52 -17.36 -2.30
CA ARG A 58 -22.42 -18.20 -2.75
C ARG A 58 -22.61 -18.76 -4.17
N ASP A 59 -23.82 -19.21 -4.50
CA ASP A 59 -24.17 -19.75 -5.83
C ASP A 59 -24.16 -18.71 -6.96
N LYS A 60 -24.18 -17.42 -6.62
CA LYS A 60 -24.24 -16.29 -7.55
C LYS A 60 -22.90 -15.58 -7.73
N LEU A 61 -21.86 -15.92 -6.96
CA LEU A 61 -20.56 -15.24 -6.99
C LEU A 61 -19.81 -15.39 -8.32
N ASN A 62 -20.08 -16.44 -9.10
CA ASN A 62 -19.40 -16.72 -10.37
C ASN A 62 -20.11 -16.17 -11.61
N LEU A 63 -21.08 -15.25 -11.43
CA LEU A 63 -21.76 -14.61 -12.55
C LEU A 63 -20.83 -13.59 -13.22
N LYS A 64 -20.54 -13.81 -14.50
CA LYS A 64 -19.82 -12.82 -15.32
C LYS A 64 -20.78 -11.71 -15.74
N SER A 65 -20.48 -10.46 -15.38
CA SER A 65 -21.24 -9.33 -15.88
C SER A 65 -20.96 -9.11 -17.38
N GLN A 66 -22.01 -8.85 -18.16
CA GLN A 66 -21.88 -8.35 -19.52
C GLN A 66 -22.40 -6.91 -19.54
N VAL A 67 -21.50 -5.97 -19.82
CA VAL A 67 -21.84 -4.58 -20.09
C VAL A 67 -21.67 -4.37 -21.60
N ARG A 68 -22.76 -4.03 -22.30
CA ARG A 68 -22.69 -3.53 -23.67
C ARG A 68 -22.64 -2.01 -23.59
N VAL A 69 -21.56 -1.43 -24.10
CA VAL A 69 -21.40 0.02 -24.33
C VAL A 69 -21.83 0.31 -25.76
#